data_AF-A0A2A4HID0-F1
#
_entry.id   AF-A0A2A4HID0-F1
#
_cell.length_a   1.000
_cell.length_b   1.000
_cell.length_c   1.000
_cell.angle_alpha   90.00
_cell.angle_beta   90.00
_cell.angle_gamma   90.00
#
_symmetry.space_group_name_H-M   'P 1'
#
loop_
_entity.id
_entity.type
_entity.pdbx_description
1 polymer ?
#
loop_
_entity_poly.entity_id
_entity_poly.type
_entity_poly.pdbx_seq_one_letter_code
_entity_poly.pdbx_strand_id
1 'polypeptide(L)' 'MDSIRMPLQRQDSIDLFEDPSSLPIEVQRLLARYDDLLENQDPYKACSAMLADIKTLGYVFDYGLEGIPYELRPMNRR' A
#
# COMPACT_ATOMS: atom_id res chain seq x y z
N MET A 1 6.00 -42.96 -3.22
CA MET A 1 5.17 -42.09 -2.39
C MET A 1 5.58 -40.68 -2.73
N ASP A 2 4.90 -40.10 -3.73
CA ASP A 2 5.14 -38.74 -4.19
C ASP A 2 4.88 -37.76 -3.04
N SER A 3 5.97 -37.25 -2.49
CA SER A 3 5.95 -36.13 -1.56
C SER A 3 5.35 -34.94 -2.29
N ILE A 4 4.09 -34.66 -1.98
CA ILE A 4 3.32 -33.55 -2.50
C ILE A 4 4.13 -32.28 -2.28
N ARG A 5 4.67 -31.74 -3.38
CA ARG A 5 5.20 -30.37 -3.43
C ARG A 5 3.98 -29.47 -3.28
N MET A 6 3.65 -29.09 -2.06
CA MET A 6 2.73 -27.99 -1.80
C MET A 6 3.54 -26.69 -1.90
N PRO A 7 3.53 -25.95 -3.03
CA PRO A 7 3.81 -24.54 -2.95
C PRO A 7 2.61 -23.93 -2.21
N LEU A 8 2.71 -23.79 -0.89
CA LEU A 8 2.01 -22.72 -0.19
C LEU A 8 2.64 -21.39 -0.65
N GLN A 9 2.53 -21.08 -1.94
CA GLN A 9 2.53 -19.69 -2.37
C GLN A 9 1.13 -19.19 -2.02
N ARG A 10 0.93 -18.91 -0.71
CA ARG A 10 -0.03 -17.88 -0.36
C ARG A 10 0.40 -16.67 -1.20
N GLN A 11 -0.54 -16.01 -1.87
CA GLN A 11 -0.23 -14.71 -2.46
C GLN A 11 0.09 -13.79 -1.28
N ASP A 12 1.34 -13.80 -0.84
CA ASP A 12 1.92 -12.77 0.00
C ASP A 12 1.80 -11.49 -0.83
N SER A 13 0.73 -10.74 -0.59
CA SER A 13 0.59 -9.41 -1.16
C SER A 13 1.69 -8.61 -0.48
N ILE A 14 2.84 -8.51 -1.14
CA ILE A 14 3.99 -7.77 -0.66
C ILE A 14 3.49 -6.38 -0.32
N ASP A 15 3.68 -5.96 0.95
CA ASP A 15 3.38 -4.60 1.33
C ASP A 15 4.42 -3.68 0.69
N LEU A 16 3.99 -2.95 -0.33
CA LEU A 16 4.87 -2.07 -1.08
C LEU A 16 5.25 -0.81 -0.29
N PHE A 17 4.70 -0.59 0.91
CA PHE A 17 5.24 0.39 1.84
C PHE A 17 6.62 0.01 2.38
N GLU A 18 6.97 -1.29 2.42
CA GLU A 18 8.29 -1.73 2.89
C GLU A 18 9.40 -1.49 1.83
N ASP A 19 9.02 -1.44 0.55
CA ASP A 19 9.93 -1.14 -0.56
C ASP A 19 9.36 -0.06 -1.50
N PRO A 20 9.27 1.19 -1.03
CA PRO A 20 8.77 2.28 -1.86
C PRO A 20 9.70 2.59 -3.03
N SER A 21 10.97 2.20 -2.97
CA SER A 21 11.93 2.41 -4.07
C SER A 21 11.60 1.58 -5.31
N SER A 22 10.91 0.45 -5.15
CA SER A 22 10.42 -0.38 -6.26
C SER A 22 9.21 0.20 -6.99
N LEU A 23 8.51 1.16 -6.37
CA LEU A 23 7.29 1.76 -6.91
C LEU A 23 7.59 2.75 -8.04
N PRO A 24 6.62 3.04 -8.92
CA PRO A 24 6.74 4.15 -9.87
C PRO A 24 6.99 5.48 -9.17
N ILE A 25 7.75 6.37 -9.81
CA ILE A 25 8.11 7.70 -9.25
C ILE A 25 6.89 8.54 -8.84
N GLU A 26 5.76 8.36 -9.53
CA GLU A 26 4.51 9.05 -9.22
C GLU A 26 3.93 8.61 -7.86
N VAL A 27 3.98 7.30 -7.60
CA VAL A 27 3.54 6.73 -6.32
C VAL A 27 4.51 7.14 -5.21
N GLN A 28 5.82 7.05 -5.45
CA GLN A 28 6.83 7.50 -4.49
C GLN A 28 6.63 8.95 -4.04
N ARG A 29 6.39 9.86 -5.00
CA ARG A 29 6.12 11.29 -4.71
C ARG A 29 4.83 11.48 -3.92
N LEU A 30 3.80 10.70 -4.22
CA LEU A 30 2.56 10.72 -3.47
C LEU A 30 2.78 10.27 -2.03
N LEU A 31 3.48 9.15 -1.82
CA LEU A 31 3.81 8.65 -0.49
C LEU A 31 4.59 9.68 0.33
N ALA A 32 5.66 10.24 -0.24
CA ALA A 32 6.46 11.27 0.42
C ALA A 32 5.63 12.52 0.81
N ARG A 33 4.69 12.94 -0.04
CA ARG A 33 3.79 14.06 0.27
C ARG A 33 2.86 13.74 1.44
N TYR A 34 2.37 12.51 1.52
CA TYR A 34 1.45 12.11 2.57
C TYR A 34 2.15 11.77 3.88
N ASP A 35 3.43 11.41 3.85
CA ASP A 35 4.27 11.26 5.05
C ASP A 35 4.28 12.56 5.90
N ASP A 36 4.58 13.70 5.26
CA ASP A 36 4.51 15.01 5.89
C ASP A 36 3.09 15.34 6.42
N LEU A 37 2.04 14.90 5.71
CA LEU A 37 0.65 15.17 6.10
C LEU A 37 0.20 14.29 7.27
N LEU A 38 0.67 13.05 7.35
CA LEU A 38 0.37 12.13 8.45
C LEU A 38 1.00 12.61 9.76
N GLU A 39 2.14 13.29 9.71
CA GLU A 39 2.79 13.90 10.88
C GLU A 39 2.11 15.21 11.33
N ASN A 40 1.61 16.01 10.38
CA ASN A 40 1.14 17.37 10.66
C ASN A 40 -0.38 17.55 10.67
N GLN A 41 -1.15 16.55 10.25
CA GLN A 41 -2.62 16.61 10.16
C GLN A 41 -3.30 15.41 10.81
N ASP A 42 -4.63 15.39 10.73
CA ASP A 42 -5.44 14.26 11.16
C ASP A 42 -5.10 13.02 10.31
N PRO A 43 -4.56 11.95 10.91
CA PRO A 43 -4.02 10.82 10.16
C PRO A 43 -5.12 10.03 9.43
N TYR A 44 -6.36 10.06 9.93
CA TYR A 44 -7.51 9.46 9.23
C TYR A 44 -7.87 10.24 7.97
N LYS A 45 -7.87 11.57 8.04
CA LYS A 45 -8.13 12.41 6.86
C LYS A 45 -7.02 12.28 5.83
N ALA A 46 -5.77 12.25 6.29
CA ALA A 46 -4.61 12.04 5.44
C ALA A 46 -4.67 10.66 4.76
N CYS A 47 -4.93 9.57 5.50
CA CYS A 47 -5.11 8.24 4.94
C CYS A 47 -6.28 8.16 3.96
N SER A 48 -7.44 8.74 4.30
CA SER A 48 -8.60 8.73 3.40
C SER A 48 -8.32 9.46 2.09
N ALA A 49 -7.60 10.59 2.13
CA ALA A 49 -7.21 11.34 0.95
C ALA A 49 -6.14 10.59 0.14
N MET A 50 -5.13 10.03 0.82
CA MET A 50 -4.09 9.20 0.19
C MET A 50 -4.70 8.00 -0.54
N LEU A 51 -5.71 7.35 0.08
CA LEU A 51 -6.40 6.21 -0.52
C LEU A 51 -7.17 6.60 -1.78
N ALA A 52 -7.73 7.80 -1.84
CA ALA A 52 -8.40 8.30 -3.04
C ALA A 52 -7.39 8.56 -4.16
N ASP A 53 -6.27 9.23 -3.85
CA ASP A 53 -5.25 9.60 -4.84
C ASP A 53 -4.52 8.36 -5.38
N ILE A 54 -4.12 7.43 -4.52
CA ILE A 54 -3.34 6.24 -4.91
C ILE A 54 -4.17 5.26 -5.77
N LYS A 55 -5.50 5.25 -5.59
CA LYS A 55 -6.43 4.50 -6.46
C LYS A 55 -6.43 5.00 -7.89
N THR A 56 -6.18 6.29 -8.12
CA THR A 56 -6.05 6.83 -9.48
C THR A 56 -4.80 6.31 -10.19
N LEU A 57 -3.76 5.96 -9.41
CA LEU A 57 -2.52 5.37 -9.90
C LEU A 57 -2.59 3.83 -10.05
N GLY A 58 -3.75 3.22 -9.76
CA GLY A 58 -3.92 1.77 -9.86
C GLY A 58 -3.37 1.00 -8.66
N TYR A 59 -3.30 1.62 -7.49
CA TYR A 59 -2.87 1.01 -6.23
C TYR A 59 -3.95 1.14 -5.15
N VAL A 60 -3.87 0.33 -4.11
CA VAL A 60 -4.79 0.35 -2.98
C VAL A 60 -4.01 -0.05 -1.73
N PHE A 61 -4.42 0.47 -0.58
CA PHE A 61 -3.90 0.09 0.73
C PHE A 61 -5.05 0.13 1.75
N ASP A 62 -4.79 -0.39 2.95
CA ASP A 62 -5.69 -0.35 4.09
C ASP A 62 -5.04 0.43 5.25
N TYR A 63 -5.83 1.00 6.15
CA TYR A 63 -5.28 1.75 7.29
C TYR A 63 -6.03 1.43 8.59
N GLY A 64 -5.27 1.35 9.68
CA GLY A 64 -5.80 0.97 10.98
C GLY A 64 -6.52 2.11 11.69
N LEU A 65 -7.05 1.81 12.89
CA LEU A 65 -7.63 2.82 13.81
C LEU A 65 -6.57 3.80 14.36
N GLU A 66 -5.31 3.58 14.09
CA GLU A 66 -4.24 4.51 14.44
C GLU A 66 -3.93 5.48 13.29
N GLY A 67 -4.61 5.33 12.15
CA GLY A 67 -4.35 6.13 10.95
C GLY A 67 -3.00 5.81 10.32
N ILE A 68 -2.50 4.59 10.53
CA ILE A 68 -1.26 4.08 9.94
C ILE A 68 -1.63 3.27 8.68
N PRO A 69 -1.12 3.65 7.50
CA PRO A 69 -1.36 2.91 6.27
C PRO A 69 -0.49 1.65 6.21
N TYR A 70 -1.05 0.56 5.68
CA TYR A 70 -0.41 -0.75 5.53
C TYR A 70 -0.98 -1.50 4.32
N GLU A 71 -0.32 -2.60 3.92
CA GLU A 71 -0.75 -3.46 2.79
C GLU A 71 -0.91 -2.71 1.47
N LEU A 72 0.05 -1.84 1.10
CA LEU A 72 0.05 -1.21 -0.21
C LEU A 72 0.26 -2.26 -1.30
N ARG A 73 -0.69 -2.35 -2.21
CA ARG A 73 -0.68 -3.33 -3.29
C ARG A 73 -1.31 -2.79 -4.57
N PRO A 74 -1.00 -3.38 -5.75
CA PRO A 74 -1.65 -3.02 -6.99
C PRO A 74 -3.16 -3.27 -6.89
N MET A 75 -3.95 -2.31 -7.31
CA MET A 75 -5.41 -2.43 -7.46
C MET A 75 -5.66 -3.27 -8.71
N ASN A 76 -5.56 -4.60 -8.55
CA ASN A 76 -5.75 -5.53 -9.66
C ASN A 76 -7.19 -5.40 -10.20
N ARG A 77 -7.33 -4.78 -11.39
CA ARG A 77 -8.59 -4.82 -12.16
C ARG A 77 -8.63 -6.17 -12.88
N ARG A 78 -9.45 -7.08 -12.37
CA ARG A 78 -9.87 -8.28 -13.12
C ARG A 78 -10.61 -7.89 -14.40
#